data_AF-A0A495EUM4-F1
#
_entry.id   AF-A0A495EUM4-F1
#
_cell.length_a   1.000
_cell.length_b   1.000
_cell.length_c   1.000
_cell.angle_alpha   90.00
_cell.angle_beta   90.00
_cell.angle_gamma   90.00
#
_symmetry.space_group_name_H-M   'P 1'
#
loop_
_entity.id
_entity.type
_entity.pdbx_description
1 polymer ?
#
loop_
_entity_poly.entity_id
_entity_poly.type
_entity_poly.pdbx_seq_one_letter_code
_entity_poly.pdbx_strand_id
1 'polypeptide(L)'
;MLKLHAVPLAFIALGTTAALLTGCGPAAPPAATPSQTMTVSSPPASTSEVCAAIDAHAAALANFKSTLKPDATIEQVRAAKDQVTKAYDDLVKAVGNLAQQRADAVKAAEAKFNAAVAAVPNNATLTQATNSLRDEAASVEAAIGDLRAEVKC
;
A
#
# COMPACT_ATOMS: atom_id res chain seq x y z
N MET A 1 -41.11 -18.50 8.87
CA MET A 1 -40.86 -17.68 7.67
C MET A 1 -41.54 -16.33 7.89
N LEU A 2 -40.77 -15.25 8.06
CA LEU A 2 -41.32 -13.91 8.27
C LEU A 2 -40.67 -12.95 7.26
N LYS A 3 -41.50 -12.24 6.51
CA LYS A 3 -41.13 -11.49 5.31
C LYS A 3 -41.52 -10.01 5.48
N LEU A 4 -40.54 -9.16 5.18
CA LEU A 4 -40.54 -7.72 4.90
C LEU A 4 -41.10 -6.74 5.95
N HIS A 5 -40.37 -5.64 6.18
CA HIS A 5 -40.70 -4.30 5.66
C HIS A 5 -39.45 -3.40 5.64
N ALA A 6 -39.32 -2.63 4.56
CA ALA A 6 -38.24 -1.69 4.26
C ALA A 6 -38.52 -0.28 4.83
N VAL A 7 -37.47 0.47 5.19
CA VAL A 7 -37.51 1.90 5.61
C VAL A 7 -36.11 2.51 5.29
N PRO A 8 -35.94 3.83 5.08
CA PRO A 8 -35.86 4.45 3.76
C PRO A 8 -34.59 5.30 3.52
N LEU A 9 -34.44 5.74 2.27
CA LEU A 9 -33.55 6.81 1.81
C LEU A 9 -33.76 8.13 2.59
N ALA A 10 -32.67 8.76 3.02
CA ALA A 10 -32.65 10.16 3.42
C ALA A 10 -31.72 10.94 2.47
N PHE A 11 -32.34 11.70 1.59
CA PHE A 11 -31.73 12.69 0.71
C PHE A 11 -31.23 13.88 1.53
N ILE A 12 -29.97 14.30 1.35
CA ILE A 12 -29.49 15.57 1.88
C ILE A 12 -29.63 16.64 0.79
N ALA A 13 -30.39 17.67 1.13
CA ALA A 13 -30.84 18.75 0.28
C ALA A 13 -29.75 19.76 -0.07
N LEU A 14 -29.86 20.31 -1.28
CA LEU A 14 -29.24 21.54 -1.76
C LEU A 14 -29.86 22.78 -1.08
N GLY A 15 -29.04 23.79 -0.81
CA GLY A 15 -29.47 25.18 -0.54
C GLY A 15 -28.27 26.13 -0.68
N THR A 16 -28.07 26.75 -1.85
CA THR A 16 -28.49 28.12 -2.25
C THR A 16 -27.67 29.29 -1.68
N THR A 17 -26.71 29.72 -2.52
CA THR A 17 -26.32 31.09 -2.95
C THR A 17 -26.37 32.29 -1.99
N ALA A 18 -25.23 33.00 -1.93
CA ALA A 18 -25.16 34.45 -1.79
C ALA A 18 -24.22 35.04 -2.86
N ALA A 19 -24.55 36.25 -3.29
CA ALA A 19 -24.28 36.81 -4.60
C ALA A 19 -23.06 37.76 -4.67
N LEU A 20 -22.49 37.82 -5.89
CA LEU A 20 -21.97 38.98 -6.64
C LEU A 20 -21.01 39.97 -5.95
N LEU A 21 -19.76 39.98 -6.43
CA LEU A 21 -19.02 41.22 -6.68
C LEU A 21 -18.48 41.18 -8.11
N THR A 22 -18.98 42.12 -8.90
CA THR A 22 -18.63 42.48 -10.27
C THR A 22 -17.19 43.00 -10.38
N GLY A 23 -16.40 42.45 -11.29
CA GLY A 23 -15.15 43.05 -11.77
C GLY A 23 -14.74 42.44 -13.10
N CYS A 24 -15.03 43.13 -14.21
CA CYS A 24 -14.70 42.73 -15.56
C CYS A 24 -13.61 43.66 -16.11
N GLY A 25 -12.46 43.10 -16.50
CA GLY A 25 -11.35 43.79 -17.17
C GLY A 25 -10.30 42.75 -17.62
N PRO A 26 -9.76 42.82 -18.85
CA PRO A 26 -9.15 41.68 -19.51
C PRO A 26 -7.69 41.50 -19.06
N ALA A 27 -7.41 40.45 -18.29
CA ALA A 27 -6.06 40.11 -17.87
C ALA A 27 -5.76 38.65 -18.22
N ALA A 28 -4.62 38.48 -18.90
CA ALA A 28 -4.02 37.21 -19.30
C ALA A 28 -4.04 36.16 -18.16
N PRO A 29 -4.14 34.86 -18.49
CA PRO A 29 -4.09 33.82 -17.47
C PRO A 29 -2.72 33.84 -16.77
N PRO A 30 -2.66 33.93 -15.42
CA PRO A 30 -1.41 33.74 -14.71
C PRO A 30 -1.01 32.27 -14.83
N ALA A 31 0.27 32.06 -15.14
CA ALA A 31 0.92 30.77 -15.10
C ALA A 31 0.65 30.10 -13.74
N ALA A 32 -0.14 29.04 -13.76
CA ALA A 32 -0.27 28.14 -12.63
C ALA A 32 1.07 27.44 -12.46
N THR A 33 1.87 27.92 -11.52
CA THR A 33 3.01 27.18 -10.97
C THR A 33 2.47 25.81 -10.52
N PRO A 34 2.93 24.69 -11.08
CA PRO A 34 2.53 23.39 -10.58
C PRO A 34 3.15 23.25 -9.20
N SER A 35 2.33 23.40 -8.15
CA SER A 35 2.61 22.82 -6.85
C SER A 35 2.73 21.32 -7.08
N GLN A 36 3.97 20.87 -7.21
CA GLN A 36 4.33 19.47 -7.22
C GLN A 36 3.84 18.92 -5.88
N THR A 37 2.66 18.31 -5.91
CA THR A 37 2.26 17.34 -4.91
C THR A 37 3.32 16.27 -5.00
N MET A 38 4.35 16.36 -4.16
CA MET A 38 5.23 15.23 -3.93
C MET A 38 4.29 14.11 -3.50
N THR A 39 4.13 13.12 -4.36
CA THR A 39 3.62 11.83 -3.97
C THR A 39 4.61 11.35 -2.92
N VAL A 40 4.28 11.62 -1.65
CA VAL A 40 4.74 10.82 -0.55
C VAL A 40 4.14 9.46 -0.86
N SER A 41 4.86 8.66 -1.63
CA SER A 41 4.61 7.24 -1.72
C SER A 41 4.88 6.75 -0.32
N SER A 42 3.83 6.78 0.52
CA SER A 42 3.81 6.00 1.74
C SER A 42 4.30 4.61 1.35
N PRO A 43 5.23 4.03 2.11
CA PRO A 43 5.67 2.67 1.83
C PRO A 43 4.42 1.81 1.60
N PRO A 44 4.43 0.86 0.64
CA PRO A 44 3.33 -0.08 0.54
C PRO A 44 3.09 -0.62 1.95
N ALA A 45 1.82 -0.73 2.35
CA ALA A 45 1.42 -0.94 3.75
C ALA A 45 2.28 -2.01 4.48
N SER A 46 2.75 -3.01 3.74
CA SER A 46 3.68 -4.07 4.15
C SER A 46 5.09 -3.62 4.57
N THR A 47 5.74 -2.67 3.89
CA THR A 47 7.08 -2.20 4.31
C THR A 47 6.99 -1.42 5.62
N SER A 48 5.98 -0.58 5.79
CA SER A 48 5.75 0.13 7.07
C SER A 48 5.42 -0.83 8.21
N GLU A 49 4.67 -1.90 7.95
CA GLU A 49 4.36 -2.95 8.92
C GLU A 49 5.63 -3.72 9.35
N VAL A 50 6.51 -4.05 8.40
CA VAL A 50 7.81 -4.69 8.70
C VAL A 50 8.67 -3.77 9.56
N CYS A 51 8.81 -2.49 9.22
CA CYS A 51 9.56 -1.53 10.04
C CYS A 51 9.00 -1.43 11.46
N ALA A 52 7.68 -1.31 11.61
CA ALA A 52 7.04 -1.25 12.92
C ALA A 52 7.27 -2.53 13.74
N ALA A 53 7.26 -3.72 13.11
CA ALA A 53 7.53 -4.98 13.77
C ALA A 53 9.01 -5.13 14.19
N ILE A 54 9.95 -4.61 13.38
CA ILE A 54 11.38 -4.53 13.74
C ILE A 54 11.55 -3.67 14.99
N ASP A 55 10.96 -2.48 15.01
CA ASP A 55 11.04 -1.55 16.14
C ASP A 55 10.43 -2.16 17.41
N ALA A 56 9.28 -2.84 17.28
CA ALA A 56 8.63 -3.52 18.40
C ALA A 56 9.51 -4.65 18.98
N HIS A 57 10.15 -5.45 18.12
CA HIS A 57 11.07 -6.50 18.57
C HIS A 57 12.32 -5.92 19.24
N ALA A 58 12.89 -4.84 18.71
CA ALA A 58 14.01 -4.13 19.33
C ALA A 58 13.63 -3.57 20.72
N ALA A 59 12.44 -2.97 20.83
CA ALA A 59 11.92 -2.48 22.11
C ALA A 59 11.68 -3.62 23.12
N ALA A 60 11.14 -4.77 22.68
CA ALA A 60 10.97 -5.94 23.54
C ALA A 60 12.32 -6.46 24.09
N LEU A 61 13.36 -6.50 23.25
CA LEU A 61 14.71 -6.86 23.68
C LEU A 61 15.30 -5.85 24.68
N ALA A 62 15.08 -4.55 24.47
CA ALA A 62 15.51 -3.52 25.42
C ALA A 62 14.80 -3.67 26.78
N ASN A 63 13.49 -3.93 26.76
CA ASN A 63 12.70 -4.18 27.96
C ASN A 63 13.16 -5.45 28.68
N PHE A 64 13.40 -6.55 27.96
CA PHE A 64 13.94 -7.78 28.54
C PHE A 64 15.27 -7.52 29.26
N LYS A 65 16.21 -6.79 28.64
CA LYS A 65 17.47 -6.41 29.27
C LYS A 65 17.25 -5.56 30.54
N SER A 66 16.29 -4.64 30.51
CA SER A 66 15.92 -3.80 31.66
C SER A 66 15.34 -4.62 32.83
N THR A 67 14.71 -5.77 32.54
CA THR A 67 14.19 -6.70 33.55
C THR A 67 15.29 -7.50 34.23
N LEU A 68 16.51 -7.60 33.69
CA LEU A 68 17.62 -8.35 34.27
C LEU A 68 18.30 -7.57 35.41
N LYS A 69 17.57 -7.32 36.49
CA LYS A 69 18.06 -6.65 37.71
C LYS A 69 18.17 -7.64 38.88
N PRO A 70 19.01 -7.36 39.89
CA PRO A 70 19.22 -8.27 41.02
C PRO A 70 17.96 -8.62 41.82
N ASP A 71 16.96 -7.74 41.80
CA ASP A 71 15.68 -7.86 42.50
C ASP A 71 14.55 -8.45 41.63
N ALA A 72 14.82 -8.72 40.35
CA ALA A 72 13.83 -9.25 39.43
C ALA A 72 13.50 -10.72 39.74
N THR A 73 12.21 -11.06 39.65
CA THR A 73 11.77 -12.44 39.81
C THR A 73 11.90 -13.24 38.51
N ILE A 74 11.98 -14.56 38.62
CA ILE A 74 12.04 -15.44 37.46
C ILE A 74 10.77 -15.32 36.60
N GLU A 75 9.60 -15.08 37.22
CA GLU A 75 8.35 -14.83 36.51
C GLU A 75 8.43 -13.58 35.63
N GLN A 76 9.03 -12.49 36.13
CA GLN A 76 9.22 -11.26 35.36
C GLN A 76 10.14 -11.49 34.15
N VAL A 77 11.23 -12.25 34.35
CA VAL A 77 12.14 -12.63 33.26
C VAL A 77 11.42 -13.50 32.23
N ARG A 78 10.61 -14.48 32.65
CA ARG A 78 9.83 -15.33 31.74
C ARG A 78 8.82 -14.51 30.93
N ALA A 79 8.08 -13.62 31.59
CA ALA A 79 7.11 -12.75 30.92
C ALA A 79 7.79 -11.84 29.89
N ALA A 80 8.93 -11.24 30.23
CA ALA A 80 9.69 -10.42 29.28
C ALA A 80 10.25 -11.25 28.11
N LYS A 81 10.68 -12.50 28.36
CA LYS A 81 11.10 -13.43 27.30
C LYS A 81 9.92 -13.78 26.38
N ASP A 82 8.73 -14.01 26.93
CA ASP A 82 7.52 -14.28 26.12
C ASP A 82 7.14 -13.08 25.24
N GLN A 83 7.34 -11.84 25.73
CA GLN A 83 7.16 -10.63 24.91
C GLN A 83 8.15 -10.55 23.76
N VAL A 84 9.43 -10.89 23.97
CA VAL A 84 10.43 -10.97 22.90
C VAL A 84 10.02 -12.02 21.85
N THR A 85 9.63 -13.22 22.29
CA THR A 85 9.16 -14.28 21.38
C THR A 85 7.96 -13.81 20.55
N LYS A 86 6.96 -13.19 21.18
CA LYS A 86 5.79 -12.69 20.46
C LYS A 86 6.17 -11.63 19.42
N ALA A 87 7.01 -10.66 19.79
CA ALA A 87 7.44 -9.61 18.87
C ALA A 87 8.26 -10.18 17.70
N TYR A 88 9.05 -11.23 17.94
CA TYR A 88 9.75 -11.95 16.89
C TYR A 88 8.78 -12.67 15.93
N ASP A 89 7.76 -13.37 16.46
CA ASP A 89 6.75 -14.04 15.63
C ASP A 89 5.98 -13.03 14.76
N ASP A 90 5.65 -11.87 15.31
CA ASP A 90 4.97 -10.79 14.58
C ASP A 90 5.88 -10.20 13.49
N LEU A 91 7.18 -10.05 13.75
CA LEU A 91 8.18 -9.66 12.74
C LEU A 91 8.26 -10.69 11.61
N VAL A 92 8.37 -11.97 11.91
CA VAL A 92 8.43 -13.05 10.90
C VAL A 92 7.17 -13.04 10.02
N LYS A 93 5.98 -12.86 10.62
CA LYS A 93 4.72 -12.73 9.87
C LYS A 93 4.70 -11.51 8.97
N ALA A 94 5.12 -10.34 9.46
CA ALA A 94 5.15 -9.11 8.67
C ALA A 94 6.07 -9.27 7.44
N VAL A 95 7.26 -9.84 7.63
CA VAL A 95 8.21 -10.12 6.54
C VAL A 95 7.61 -11.12 5.55
N GLY A 96 6.97 -12.19 6.03
CA GLY A 96 6.29 -13.17 5.18
C GLY A 96 5.17 -12.55 4.34
N ASN A 97 4.36 -11.67 4.94
CA ASN A 97 3.28 -10.98 4.24
C ASN A 97 3.81 -10.03 3.15
N LEU A 98 4.89 -9.29 3.44
CA LEU A 98 5.55 -8.43 2.44
C LEU A 98 6.04 -9.27 1.25
N ALA A 99 6.75 -10.37 1.52
CA ALA A 99 7.23 -11.27 0.48
C ALA A 99 6.08 -11.84 -0.37
N GLN A 100 4.99 -12.29 0.27
CA GLN A 100 3.82 -12.79 -0.43
C GLN A 100 3.17 -11.71 -1.30
N GLN A 101 3.03 -10.48 -0.79
CA GLN A 101 2.46 -9.38 -1.55
C GLN A 101 3.30 -9.06 -2.81
N ARG A 102 4.63 -9.11 -2.71
CA ARG A 102 5.51 -8.91 -3.88
C ARG A 102 5.34 -10.03 -4.90
N ALA A 103 5.25 -11.27 -4.46
CA ALA A 103 4.98 -12.41 -5.34
C ALA A 103 3.59 -12.30 -6.02
N ASP A 104 2.57 -11.92 -5.28
CA ASP A 104 1.21 -11.71 -5.80
C ASP A 104 1.16 -10.55 -6.81
N ALA A 105 1.93 -9.48 -6.58
CA ALA A 105 2.05 -8.36 -7.52
C ALA A 105 2.67 -8.80 -8.86
N VAL A 106 3.75 -9.59 -8.84
CA VAL A 106 4.35 -10.18 -10.05
C VAL A 106 3.33 -11.05 -10.77
N LYS A 107 2.66 -11.95 -10.04
CA LYS A 107 1.63 -12.83 -10.62
C LYS A 107 0.49 -12.04 -11.26
N ALA A 108 0.03 -10.97 -10.63
CA ALA A 108 -1.03 -10.11 -11.15
C ALA A 108 -0.58 -9.34 -12.40
N ALA A 109 0.64 -8.80 -12.42
CA ALA A 109 1.20 -8.12 -13.59
C ALA A 109 1.34 -9.09 -14.77
N GLU A 110 1.87 -10.29 -14.53
CA GLU A 110 2.01 -11.35 -15.54
C GLU A 110 0.64 -11.78 -16.11
N ALA A 111 -0.38 -11.90 -15.27
CA ALA A 111 -1.73 -12.23 -15.72
C ALA A 111 -2.31 -11.15 -16.64
N LYS A 112 -2.08 -9.86 -16.34
CA LYS A 112 -2.53 -8.74 -17.19
C LYS A 112 -1.79 -8.71 -18.52
N PHE A 113 -0.47 -8.87 -18.49
CA PHE A 113 0.35 -8.98 -19.70
C PHE A 113 -0.16 -10.11 -20.61
N ASN A 114 -0.36 -11.31 -20.06
CA ASN A 114 -0.87 -12.45 -20.83
C ASN A 114 -2.29 -12.21 -21.38
N ALA A 115 -3.17 -11.56 -20.60
CA ALA A 115 -4.49 -11.18 -21.08
C ALA A 115 -4.41 -10.15 -22.23
N ALA A 116 -3.51 -9.17 -22.15
CA ALA A 116 -3.29 -8.18 -23.20
C ALA A 116 -2.74 -8.84 -24.47
N VAL A 117 -1.82 -9.80 -24.34
CA VAL A 117 -1.33 -10.62 -25.47
C VAL A 117 -2.46 -11.42 -26.09
N ALA A 118 -3.28 -12.09 -25.29
CA ALA A 118 -4.41 -12.89 -25.79
C ALA A 118 -5.50 -12.04 -26.45
N ALA A 119 -5.64 -10.77 -26.07
CA ALA A 119 -6.58 -9.84 -26.65
C ALA A 119 -6.14 -9.27 -28.01
N VAL A 120 -4.89 -9.51 -28.44
CA VAL A 120 -4.40 -9.06 -29.75
C VAL A 120 -5.13 -9.82 -30.86
N PRO A 121 -5.92 -9.14 -31.71
CA PRO A 121 -6.54 -9.78 -32.87
C PRO A 121 -5.48 -10.28 -33.86
N ASN A 122 -5.69 -11.47 -34.45
CA ASN A 122 -4.77 -12.05 -35.44
C ASN A 122 -4.55 -11.18 -36.70
N ASN A 123 -5.42 -10.20 -36.92
CA ASN A 123 -5.36 -9.24 -38.03
C ASN A 123 -4.95 -7.82 -37.60
N ALA A 124 -4.61 -7.60 -36.33
CA ALA A 124 -4.17 -6.31 -35.84
C ALA A 124 -2.76 -6.00 -36.36
N THR A 125 -2.53 -4.73 -36.70
CA THR A 125 -1.18 -4.26 -37.03
C THR A 125 -0.34 -4.17 -35.75
N LEU A 126 0.95 -4.52 -35.84
CA LEU A 126 1.92 -4.42 -34.74
C LEU A 126 1.81 -3.06 -34.02
N THR A 127 1.68 -1.97 -34.77
CA THR A 127 1.56 -0.60 -34.25
C THR A 127 0.36 -0.38 -33.33
N GLN A 128 -0.78 -1.03 -33.55
CA GLN A 128 -1.98 -0.91 -32.69
C GLN A 128 -1.87 -1.69 -31.38
N ALA A 129 -1.19 -2.84 -31.40
CA ALA A 129 -1.01 -3.67 -30.20
C ALA A 129 0.17 -3.21 -29.33
N THR A 130 1.15 -2.51 -29.91
CA THR A 130 2.44 -2.24 -29.25
C THR A 130 2.31 -1.39 -27.99
N ASN A 131 1.44 -0.39 -27.95
CA ASN A 131 1.39 0.54 -26.81
C ASN A 131 0.88 -0.17 -25.53
N SER A 132 -0.27 -0.86 -25.61
CA SER A 132 -0.80 -1.60 -24.46
C SER A 132 0.14 -2.73 -24.01
N LEU A 133 0.74 -3.47 -24.95
CA LEU A 133 1.69 -4.53 -24.59
C LEU A 133 2.96 -4.00 -23.93
N ARG A 134 3.44 -2.82 -24.35
CA ARG A 134 4.61 -2.18 -23.75
C ARG A 134 4.32 -1.71 -22.33
N ASP A 135 3.15 -1.14 -22.09
CA ASP A 135 2.74 -0.68 -20.76
C ASP A 135 2.57 -1.86 -19.78
N GLU A 136 1.97 -2.96 -20.24
CA GLU A 136 1.84 -4.18 -19.41
C GLU A 136 3.20 -4.84 -19.17
N ALA A 137 4.09 -4.87 -20.17
CA ALA A 137 5.46 -5.37 -19.99
C ALA A 137 6.25 -4.53 -18.98
N ALA A 138 6.16 -3.20 -19.05
CA ALA A 138 6.78 -2.31 -18.08
C ALA A 138 6.22 -2.53 -16.66
N SER A 139 4.94 -2.88 -16.55
CA SER A 139 4.32 -3.24 -15.26
C SER A 139 4.88 -4.55 -14.68
N VAL A 140 5.15 -5.55 -15.53
CA VAL A 140 5.84 -6.79 -15.12
C VAL A 140 7.28 -6.50 -14.69
N GLU A 141 8.03 -5.71 -15.45
CA GLU A 141 9.40 -5.31 -15.12
C GLU A 141 9.48 -4.58 -13.78
N ALA A 142 8.55 -3.66 -13.52
CA ALA A 142 8.47 -2.95 -12.25
C ALA A 142 8.20 -3.91 -11.08
N ALA A 143 7.23 -4.83 -11.22
CA ALA A 143 6.91 -5.81 -10.18
C ALA A 143 8.09 -6.75 -9.89
N ILE A 144 8.82 -7.19 -10.92
CA ILE A 144 10.04 -7.99 -10.77
C ILE A 144 11.16 -7.17 -10.11
N GLY A 145 11.28 -5.88 -10.44
CA GLY A 145 12.24 -4.96 -9.81
C GLY A 145 12.00 -4.84 -8.31
N ASP A 146 10.76 -4.63 -7.90
CA ASP A 146 10.36 -4.59 -6.49
C ASP A 146 10.65 -5.92 -5.76
N LEU A 147 10.34 -7.05 -6.39
CA LEU A 147 10.67 -8.36 -5.83
C LEU A 147 12.19 -8.55 -5.68
N ARG A 148 12.97 -8.15 -6.68
CA ARG A 148 14.45 -8.24 -6.65
C ARG A 148 15.03 -7.40 -5.52
N ALA A 149 14.54 -6.17 -5.33
CA ALA A 149 14.98 -5.31 -4.24
C ALA A 149 14.73 -5.94 -2.86
N GLU A 150 13.61 -6.65 -2.70
CA GLU A 150 13.25 -7.35 -1.47
C GLU A 150 14.15 -8.56 -1.20
N VAL A 151 14.38 -9.42 -2.20
CA VAL A 151 15.16 -10.66 -2.05
C VAL A 151 16.68 -10.46 -2.22
N LYS A 152 17.12 -9.25 -2.60
CA LYS A 152 18.52 -8.87 -2.85
C LYS A 152 19.22 -9.74 -3.90
N CYS A 153 18.52 -10.05 -5.00
CA CYS A 153 19.07 -10.72 -6.17
C CYS A 153 19.73 -9.77 -7.17
#